data_AF-A0A962YHE9-F1
#
_entry.id   AF-A0A962YHE9-F1
#
_cell.length_a   1.000
_cell.length_b   1.000
_cell.length_c   1.000
_cell.angle_alpha   90.00
_cell.angle_beta   90.00
_cell.angle_gamma   90.00
#
_symmetry.space_group_name_H-M   'P 1'
#
loop_
_entity.id
_entity.type
_entity.pdbx_description
1 polymer ?
#
loop_
_entity_poly.entity_id
_entity_poly.type
_entity_poly.pdbx_seq_one_letter_code
_entity_poly.pdbx_strand_id
1 'polypeptide(L)'
;MTEEILINVTPQETRVAVVENGMLQEVFMERERRRGLVGNIYKGKVCRVLPGMEAAFVDIGLERAAFLHVSDVQHSFSVDEQEAALARPVAINELLRLGQDLIVQVIKDSIGTKGARLTTHISIPSRYLVLLSNSDAMGVSVKIDDETERQRLKDIVNKFRAEFGGGYIVRTAAEGTESWALRADMQFLQRLWEAVQDKSARARTGELIYADLPLELRVLRDFVGDDMEKVRVDSRESCERLRSFAEKFVPEMLARIEHYPGDRP
;
A
#
# COMPACT_ATOMS: atom_id res chain seq x y z
N MET A 1 -27.63 -0.01 -7.85
CA MET A 1 -27.53 1.36 -8.42
C MET A 1 -26.47 1.30 -9.51
N THR A 2 -26.46 2.16 -10.53
CA THR A 2 -25.46 2.01 -11.61
C THR A 2 -24.25 2.89 -11.31
N GLU A 3 -23.14 2.26 -10.94
CA GLU A 3 -21.87 2.93 -10.72
C GLU A 3 -20.95 2.73 -11.93
N GLU A 4 -20.32 3.80 -12.42
CA GLU A 4 -19.35 3.78 -13.49
C GLU A 4 -18.05 4.47 -13.07
N ILE A 5 -16.92 3.89 -13.42
CA ILE A 5 -15.60 4.54 -13.31
C ILE A 5 -15.16 4.98 -14.70
N LEU A 6 -14.81 6.26 -14.84
CA LEU A 6 -14.26 6.84 -16.06
C LEU A 6 -12.79 7.17 -15.83
N ILE A 7 -11.91 6.61 -16.65
CA ILE A 7 -10.45 6.78 -16.55
C ILE A 7 -9.98 7.47 -17.82
N ASN A 8 -9.41 8.67 -17.64
CA ASN A 8 -8.74 9.39 -18.69
C ASN A 8 -7.23 9.40 -18.43
N VAL A 9 -6.45 8.93 -19.40
CA VAL A 9 -4.99 8.85 -19.28
C VAL A 9 -4.34 9.72 -20.34
N THR A 10 -3.55 10.70 -19.89
CA THR A 10 -2.70 11.53 -20.75
C THR A 10 -1.23 11.36 -20.36
N PRO A 11 -0.27 11.77 -21.21
CA PRO A 11 1.15 11.72 -20.84
C PRO A 11 1.53 12.57 -19.61
N GLN A 12 0.68 13.53 -19.21
CA GLN A 12 0.98 14.44 -18.09
C GLN A 12 0.21 14.10 -16.82
N GLU A 13 -1.00 13.57 -16.96
CA GLU A 13 -1.88 13.25 -15.84
C GLU A 13 -2.84 12.10 -16.15
N THR A 14 -3.15 11.35 -15.11
CA THR A 14 -4.23 10.37 -15.06
C THR A 14 -5.36 10.95 -14.23
N ARG A 15 -6.58 10.87 -14.74
CA ARG A 15 -7.79 11.36 -14.10
C ARG A 15 -8.78 10.22 -14.00
N VAL A 16 -9.40 10.09 -12.84
CA VAL A 16 -10.43 9.09 -12.59
C VAL A 16 -11.64 9.75 -12.00
N ALA A 17 -12.82 9.50 -12.57
CA ALA A 17 -14.10 9.97 -12.06
C ALA A 17 -14.95 8.77 -11.65
N VAL A 18 -15.51 8.84 -10.46
CA VAL A 18 -16.52 7.89 -9.96
C VAL A 18 -17.89 8.52 -10.18
N VAL A 19 -18.73 7.86 -10.96
CA VAL A 19 -20.04 8.34 -11.39
C VAL A 19 -21.11 7.37 -10.89
N GLU A 20 -22.11 7.87 -10.20
CA GLU A 20 -23.23 7.06 -9.70
C GLU A 20 -24.53 7.61 -10.26
N ASN A 21 -25.30 6.76 -10.94
CA ASN A 21 -26.56 7.12 -11.60
C ASN A 21 -26.42 8.35 -12.53
N GLY A 22 -25.27 8.46 -13.22
CA GLY A 22 -24.95 9.58 -14.11
C GLY A 22 -24.51 10.87 -13.41
N MET A 23 -24.44 10.89 -12.08
CA MET A 23 -23.94 12.01 -11.29
C MET A 23 -22.50 11.78 -10.85
N LEU A 24 -21.65 12.77 -11.04
CA LEU A 24 -20.26 12.73 -10.57
C LEU A 24 -20.22 12.76 -9.05
N GLN A 25 -19.62 11.75 -8.44
CA GLN A 25 -19.44 11.66 -6.99
C GLN A 25 -18.05 12.15 -6.58
N GLU A 26 -17.00 11.55 -7.17
CA GLU A 26 -15.62 11.83 -6.80
C GLU A 26 -14.72 11.95 -8.03
N VAL A 27 -13.65 12.73 -7.90
CA VAL A 27 -12.60 12.88 -8.92
C VAL A 27 -11.23 12.72 -8.27
N PHE A 28 -10.44 11.81 -8.83
CA PHE A 28 -9.04 11.63 -8.53
C PHE A 28 -8.19 12.12 -9.70
N MET A 29 -7.07 12.77 -9.39
CA MET A 29 -6.13 13.24 -10.39
C MET A 29 -4.71 13.02 -9.89
N GLU A 30 -3.90 12.37 -10.70
CA GLU A 30 -2.48 12.14 -10.44
C GLU A 30 -1.66 12.64 -11.63
N ARG A 31 -0.76 13.59 -11.37
CA ARG A 31 0.13 14.14 -12.40
C ARG A 31 1.48 13.46 -12.33
N GLU A 32 2.06 13.10 -13.46
CA GLU A 32 3.34 12.38 -13.50
C GLU A 32 4.45 13.16 -12.78
N ARG A 33 4.50 14.49 -12.97
CA ARG A 33 5.47 15.38 -12.32
C ARG A 33 5.24 15.61 -10.82
N ARG A 34 4.09 15.20 -10.28
CA ARG A 34 3.72 15.35 -8.86
C ARG A 34 3.22 14.03 -8.29
N ARG A 35 3.65 12.92 -8.85
CA ARG A 35 3.24 11.61 -8.35
C ARG A 35 3.73 11.49 -6.91
N GLY A 36 2.79 11.22 -6.00
CA GLY A 36 3.11 11.05 -4.60
C GLY A 36 4.06 9.87 -4.42
N LEU A 37 4.94 9.97 -3.43
CA LEU A 37 5.87 8.90 -3.07
C LEU A 37 5.29 8.00 -1.99
N VAL A 38 4.14 8.37 -1.40
CA VAL A 38 3.45 7.61 -0.36
C VAL A 38 3.19 6.17 -0.83
N GLY A 39 3.53 5.21 0.01
CA GLY A 39 3.42 3.78 -0.27
C GLY A 39 4.67 3.19 -0.92
N ASN A 40 5.53 3.99 -1.56
CA ASN A 40 6.77 3.49 -2.16
C ASN A 40 7.77 3.03 -1.09
N ILE A 41 8.52 1.99 -1.44
CA ILE A 41 9.55 1.38 -0.60
C ILE A 41 10.91 1.63 -1.24
N TYR A 42 11.88 2.08 -0.45
CA TYR A 42 13.23 2.41 -0.88
C TYR A 42 14.29 1.73 -0.02
N LYS A 43 15.47 1.54 -0.60
CA LYS A 43 16.69 1.23 0.14
C LYS A 43 17.28 2.55 0.66
N GLY A 44 17.11 2.83 1.94
CA GLY A 44 17.61 4.04 2.58
C GLY A 44 18.98 3.86 3.23
N LYS A 45 19.75 4.94 3.40
CA LYS A 45 20.95 4.99 4.25
C LYS A 45 20.83 6.11 5.28
N VAL A 46 21.10 5.81 6.54
CA VAL A 46 21.07 6.81 7.62
C VAL A 46 22.22 7.80 7.43
N CYS A 47 21.88 9.07 7.18
CA CYS A 47 22.84 10.16 6.97
C CYS A 47 23.14 10.94 8.25
N ARG A 48 22.20 10.97 9.19
CA ARG A 48 22.37 11.67 10.47
C ARG A 48 21.37 11.17 11.49
N VAL A 49 21.81 10.96 12.71
CA VAL A 49 20.95 10.64 13.86
C VAL A 49 20.87 11.89 14.75
N LEU A 50 19.67 12.24 15.19
CA LEU A 50 19.38 13.41 16.04
C LEU A 50 18.67 12.94 17.32
N PRO A 51 19.42 12.58 18.38
CA PRO A 51 18.84 12.09 19.64
C PRO A 51 17.86 13.07 20.27
N GLY A 52 18.18 14.37 20.26
CA GLY A 52 17.29 15.40 20.84
C GLY A 52 15.92 15.56 20.14
N MET A 53 15.74 14.95 18.97
CA MET A 53 14.47 14.91 18.24
C MET A 53 13.90 13.48 18.12
N GLU A 54 14.56 12.49 18.73
CA GLU A 54 14.27 11.06 18.58
C GLU A 54 14.04 10.65 17.12
N ALA A 55 14.93 11.12 16.24
CA ALA A 55 14.78 10.93 14.81
C ALA A 55 16.11 10.81 14.06
N ALA A 56 16.03 10.32 12.82
CA ALA A 56 17.13 10.21 11.89
C ALA A 56 16.75 10.77 10.51
N PHE A 57 17.75 11.30 9.81
CA PHE A 57 17.66 11.61 8.39
C PHE A 57 18.19 10.45 7.58
N VAL A 58 17.43 10.04 6.58
CA VAL A 58 17.71 8.89 5.72
C VAL A 58 17.75 9.37 4.27
N ASP A 59 18.83 9.09 3.57
CA ASP A 59 18.92 9.27 2.11
C ASP A 59 18.24 8.09 1.42
N ILE A 60 17.27 8.43 0.58
CA ILE A 60 16.49 7.50 -0.25
C ILE A 60 16.58 7.87 -1.74
N GLY A 61 17.62 8.62 -2.15
CA GLY A 61 17.87 8.97 -3.54
C GLY A 61 17.05 10.16 -4.05
N LEU A 62 16.34 10.85 -3.16
CA LEU A 62 15.59 12.07 -3.47
C LEU A 62 16.45 13.32 -3.23
N GLU A 63 16.03 14.46 -3.79
CA GLU A 63 16.72 15.75 -3.61
C GLU A 63 16.91 16.15 -2.15
N ARG A 64 16.05 15.66 -1.25
CA ARG A 64 16.10 15.95 0.18
C ARG A 64 16.09 14.68 0.99
N ALA A 65 16.94 14.64 2.01
CA ALA A 65 16.93 13.57 3.00
C ALA A 65 15.55 13.48 3.66
N ALA A 66 15.04 12.26 3.74
CA ALA A 66 13.77 11.95 4.35
C ALA A 66 13.93 11.77 5.87
N PHE A 67 12.83 11.90 6.60
CA PHE A 67 12.77 11.93 8.05
C PHE A 67 12.16 10.65 8.60
N LEU A 68 12.86 10.00 9.53
CA LEU A 68 12.43 8.77 10.21
C LEU A 68 12.42 9.01 11.72
N HIS A 69 11.26 8.89 12.36
CA HIS A 69 11.09 9.05 13.82
C HIS A 69 11.25 7.71 14.53
N VAL A 70 11.68 7.70 15.79
CA VAL A 70 11.90 6.48 16.59
C VAL A 70 10.67 5.58 16.65
N SER A 71 9.47 6.14 16.75
CA SER A 71 8.21 5.36 16.76
C SER A 71 7.95 4.59 15.46
N ASP A 72 8.56 5.03 14.37
CA ASP A 72 8.38 4.44 13.04
C ASP A 72 9.53 3.49 12.69
N VAL A 73 10.51 3.33 13.59
CA VAL A 73 11.59 2.34 13.45
C VAL A 73 11.14 1.06 14.13
N GLN A 74 11.36 -0.04 13.43
CA GLN A 74 11.00 -1.36 13.89
C GLN A 74 12.17 -1.93 14.68
N HIS A 75 11.85 -2.50 15.84
CA HIS A 75 12.83 -3.14 16.72
C HIS A 75 12.37 -4.55 17.05
N SER A 76 13.19 -5.53 16.69
CA SER A 76 13.05 -6.90 17.16
C SER A 76 13.79 -7.02 18.48
N PHE A 77 13.12 -6.70 19.59
CA PHE A 77 13.61 -7.06 20.92
C PHE A 77 13.54 -8.58 21.09
N SER A 78 14.56 -9.20 21.68
CA SER A 78 14.41 -10.56 22.20
C SER A 78 13.33 -10.60 23.29
N VAL A 79 12.79 -11.79 23.59
CA VAL A 79 11.73 -11.95 24.62
C VAL A 79 12.14 -11.31 25.97
N ASP A 80 13.42 -11.44 26.34
CA ASP A 80 14.00 -10.84 27.56
C ASP A 80 14.14 -9.31 27.49
N GLU A 81 14.20 -8.73 26.28
CA GLU A 81 14.30 -7.28 26.07
C GLU A 81 12.92 -6.61 25.90
N GLN A 82 11.87 -7.38 25.58
CA GLN A 82 10.50 -6.87 25.46
C GLN A 82 9.92 -6.41 26.81
N GLU A 83 10.21 -7.15 27.90
CA GLU A 83 9.81 -6.74 29.26
C GLU A 83 10.54 -5.46 29.70
N ALA A 84 11.79 -5.26 29.28
CA ALA A 84 12.57 -4.05 29.57
C ALA A 84 12.17 -2.86 28.67
N ALA A 85 11.81 -3.09 27.41
CA ALA A 85 11.35 -2.07 26.47
C ALA A 85 9.97 -1.48 26.84
N LEU A 86 9.12 -2.26 27.53
CA LEU A 86 7.89 -1.73 28.15
C LEU A 86 8.17 -0.78 29.32
N ALA A 87 9.36 -0.87 29.94
CA ALA A 87 9.75 -0.05 31.08
C ALA A 87 10.43 1.28 30.69
N ARG A 88 10.95 1.41 29.46
CA ARG A 88 11.54 2.67 29.00
C ARG A 88 11.49 2.82 27.47
N PRO A 89 11.10 3.99 26.92
CA PRO A 89 11.21 4.25 25.50
C PRO A 89 12.67 4.16 25.05
N VAL A 90 12.93 3.33 24.04
CA VAL A 90 14.26 3.14 23.48
C VAL A 90 14.62 4.33 22.60
N ALA A 91 15.82 4.89 22.81
CA ALA A 91 16.25 6.09 22.14
C ALA A 91 16.77 5.80 20.72
N ILE A 92 16.58 6.72 19.78
CA ILE A 92 16.91 6.53 18.36
C ILE A 92 18.38 6.16 18.11
N ASN A 93 19.31 6.62 18.97
CA ASN A 93 20.74 6.35 18.87
C ASN A 93 21.14 4.95 19.32
N GLU A 94 20.29 4.26 20.07
CA GLU A 94 20.47 2.83 20.38
C GLU A 94 20.07 1.96 19.17
N LEU A 95 19.22 2.51 18.32
CA LEU A 95 18.52 1.79 17.28
C LEU A 95 19.15 1.97 15.90
N LEU A 96 19.60 3.19 15.60
CA LEU A 96 20.14 3.57 14.31
C LEU A 96 21.55 4.14 14.45
N ARG A 97 22.40 3.79 13.48
CA ARG A 97 23.78 4.30 13.36
C ARG A 97 23.99 5.03 12.05
N LEU A 98 24.90 6.00 12.05
CA LEU A 98 25.34 6.68 10.84
C LEU A 98 25.85 5.66 9.80
N GLY A 99 25.38 5.77 8.56
CA GLY A 99 25.77 4.90 7.44
C GLY A 99 25.02 3.57 7.35
N GLN A 100 24.16 3.24 8.32
CA GLN A 100 23.35 2.03 8.32
C GLN A 100 22.34 2.04 7.15
N ASP A 101 22.24 0.91 6.44
CA ASP A 101 21.22 0.71 5.41
C ASP A 101 19.92 0.17 6.02
N LEU A 102 18.79 0.66 5.52
CA LEU A 102 17.45 0.32 5.98
C LEU A 102 16.50 0.13 4.78
N ILE A 103 15.45 -0.65 4.96
CA ILE A 103 14.30 -0.67 4.06
C ILE A 103 13.24 0.23 4.67
N VAL A 104 12.79 1.22 3.91
CA VAL A 104 11.88 2.26 4.40
C VAL A 104 10.73 2.47 3.42
N GLN A 105 9.55 2.68 3.97
CA GLN A 105 8.36 3.07 3.22
C GLN A 105 8.01 4.52 3.49
N VAL A 106 7.62 5.25 2.45
CA VAL A 106 7.13 6.63 2.58
C VAL A 106 5.69 6.62 3.08
N ILE A 107 5.44 7.32 4.18
CA ILE A 107 4.09 7.47 4.77
C ILE A 107 3.53 8.89 4.62
N LYS A 108 4.38 9.88 4.37
CA LYS A 108 3.97 11.24 4.01
C LYS A 108 4.94 11.82 2.99
N ASP A 109 4.41 12.48 1.98
CA ASP A 109 5.21 13.21 1.01
C ASP A 109 6.00 14.36 1.62
N SER A 110 7.00 14.84 0.87
CA SER A 110 7.73 16.06 1.22
C SER A 110 6.82 17.28 1.15
N ILE A 111 6.93 18.18 2.13
CA ILE A 111 6.14 19.41 2.19
C ILE A 111 7.07 20.62 2.32
N GLY A 112 7.00 21.54 1.36
CA GLY A 112 7.73 22.81 1.41
C GLY A 112 9.23 22.59 1.33
N THR A 113 9.95 22.69 2.46
CA THR A 113 11.39 22.39 2.64
C THR A 113 11.64 21.08 3.38
N LYS A 114 10.61 20.46 3.97
CA LYS A 114 10.72 19.22 4.74
C LYS A 114 10.73 18.02 3.79
N GLY A 115 11.68 17.10 4.01
CA GLY A 115 11.72 15.82 3.31
C GLY A 115 10.51 14.94 3.64
N ALA A 116 10.37 13.83 2.90
CA ALA A 116 9.30 12.85 3.13
C ALA A 116 9.40 12.23 4.53
N ARG A 117 8.29 11.75 5.10
CA ARG A 117 8.28 10.96 6.35
C ARG A 117 8.32 9.48 6.02
N LEU A 118 9.16 8.74 6.73
CA LEU A 118 9.41 7.33 6.54
C LEU A 118 8.93 6.49 7.72
N THR A 119 8.76 5.20 7.46
CA THR A 119 8.64 4.12 8.44
C THR A 119 9.43 2.91 7.98
N THR A 120 9.90 2.07 8.89
CA THR A 120 10.39 0.72 8.57
C THR A 120 9.30 -0.34 8.79
N HIS A 121 8.14 0.04 9.31
CA HIS A 121 6.95 -0.83 9.40
C HIS A 121 6.28 -0.90 8.02
N ILE A 122 6.78 -1.78 7.16
CA ILE A 122 6.28 -1.89 5.78
C ILE A 122 4.87 -2.47 5.77
N SER A 123 3.98 -1.80 5.04
CA SER A 123 2.62 -2.26 4.81
C SER A 123 2.28 -2.23 3.32
N ILE A 124 1.65 -3.30 2.81
CA ILE A 124 1.31 -3.41 1.40
C ILE A 124 -0.19 -3.71 1.28
N PRO A 125 -1.01 -2.75 0.80
CA PRO A 125 -2.43 -2.95 0.63
C PRO A 125 -2.76 -3.68 -0.68
N SER A 126 -3.54 -4.75 -0.57
CA SER A 126 -4.32 -5.32 -1.66
C SER A 126 -5.80 -4.96 -1.49
N ARG A 127 -6.72 -5.59 -2.23
CA ARG A 127 -8.14 -5.22 -2.23
C ARG A 127 -8.80 -5.47 -0.87
N TYR A 128 -8.65 -6.65 -0.31
CA TYR A 128 -9.34 -7.09 0.90
C TYR A 128 -8.45 -7.04 2.14
N LEU A 129 -7.14 -7.20 1.94
CA LEU A 129 -6.16 -7.31 3.02
C LEU A 129 -5.04 -6.28 2.85
N VAL A 130 -4.44 -5.89 3.97
CA VAL A 130 -3.16 -5.19 4.02
C VAL A 130 -2.15 -6.12 4.69
N LEU A 131 -1.06 -6.44 4.00
CA LEU A 131 0.06 -7.19 4.59
C LEU A 131 0.87 -6.25 5.48
N LEU A 132 1.24 -6.74 6.67
CA LEU A 132 2.21 -6.13 7.58
C LEU A 132 3.46 -7.02 7.59
N SER A 133 4.53 -6.56 6.94
CA SER A 133 5.64 -7.45 6.55
C SER A 133 6.39 -8.08 7.73
N ASN A 134 6.45 -7.39 8.86
CA ASN A 134 7.27 -7.78 10.00
C ASN A 134 6.48 -7.73 11.32
N SER A 135 5.19 -8.07 11.24
CA SER A 135 4.32 -8.16 12.39
C SER A 135 3.48 -9.41 12.24
N ASP A 136 3.17 -10.08 13.35
CA ASP A 136 2.16 -11.14 13.38
C ASP A 136 0.80 -10.62 13.85
N ALA A 137 0.62 -9.30 13.88
CA ALA A 137 -0.64 -8.68 14.23
C ALA A 137 -1.72 -9.05 13.20
N MET A 138 -2.92 -9.28 13.71
CA MET A 138 -4.13 -9.40 12.91
C MET A 138 -5.10 -8.32 13.38
N GLY A 139 -5.65 -7.56 12.45
CA GLY A 139 -6.65 -6.55 12.71
C GLY A 139 -7.81 -6.63 11.71
N VAL A 140 -8.97 -6.10 12.11
CA VAL A 140 -10.12 -5.90 11.23
C VAL A 140 -10.50 -4.43 11.26
N SER A 141 -10.79 -3.85 10.09
CA SER A 141 -11.15 -2.45 9.90
C SER A 141 -12.23 -2.01 10.90
N VAL A 142 -12.01 -0.86 11.55
CA VAL A 142 -12.96 -0.28 12.52
C VAL A 142 -14.30 0.10 11.87
N LYS A 143 -14.34 0.25 10.54
CA LYS A 143 -15.56 0.57 9.78
C LYS A 143 -16.50 -0.63 9.56
N ILE A 144 -16.09 -1.86 9.90
CA ILE A 144 -16.98 -3.02 9.90
C ILE A 144 -17.61 -3.09 11.28
N ASP A 145 -18.90 -2.78 11.40
CA ASP A 145 -19.60 -2.66 12.69
C ASP A 145 -20.16 -4.00 13.19
N ASP A 146 -20.46 -4.95 12.29
CA ASP A 146 -20.97 -6.27 12.68
C ASP A 146 -19.86 -7.15 13.27
N GLU A 147 -19.96 -7.42 14.57
CA GLU A 147 -19.00 -8.25 15.29
C GLU A 147 -19.00 -9.71 14.81
N THR A 148 -20.13 -10.22 14.32
CA THR A 148 -20.22 -11.58 13.77
C THR A 148 -19.36 -11.69 12.51
N GLU A 149 -19.49 -10.73 11.62
CA GLU A 149 -18.72 -10.64 10.39
C GLU A 149 -17.24 -10.39 10.66
N ARG A 150 -16.91 -9.51 11.62
CA ARG A 150 -15.53 -9.30 12.06
C ARG A 150 -14.87 -10.60 12.52
N GLN A 151 -15.57 -11.38 13.33
CA GLN A 151 -15.09 -12.66 13.83
C GLN A 151 -14.96 -13.68 12.68
N ARG A 152 -15.93 -13.76 11.76
CA ARG A 152 -15.87 -14.61 10.57
C ARG A 152 -14.63 -14.32 9.72
N LEU A 153 -14.40 -13.05 9.37
CA LEU A 153 -13.26 -12.64 8.55
C LEU A 153 -11.93 -12.93 9.26
N LYS A 154 -11.86 -12.64 10.56
CA LYS A 154 -10.71 -12.95 11.42
C LYS A 154 -10.38 -14.44 11.41
N ASP A 155 -11.38 -15.31 11.55
CA ASP A 155 -11.19 -16.76 11.56
C ASP A 155 -10.73 -17.29 10.19
N ILE A 156 -11.29 -16.77 9.10
CA ILE A 156 -10.86 -17.12 7.74
C ILE A 156 -9.39 -16.74 7.52
N VAL A 157 -9.02 -15.50 7.84
CA VAL A 157 -7.63 -15.04 7.66
C VAL A 157 -6.69 -15.83 8.55
N ASN A 158 -7.00 -16.03 9.83
CA ASN A 158 -6.17 -16.83 10.74
C ASN A 158 -5.98 -18.27 10.26
N LYS A 159 -7.00 -18.89 9.66
CA LYS A 159 -6.88 -20.22 9.05
C LYS A 159 -5.82 -20.26 7.95
N PHE A 160 -5.79 -19.24 7.08
CA PHE A 160 -4.81 -19.16 5.99
C PHE A 160 -3.45 -18.61 6.42
N ARG A 161 -3.35 -17.91 7.56
CA ARG A 161 -2.06 -17.46 8.12
C ARG A 161 -1.13 -18.61 8.45
N ALA A 162 -1.65 -19.80 8.77
CA ALA A 162 -0.84 -20.99 8.95
C ALA A 162 -0.11 -21.42 7.65
N GLU A 163 -0.65 -21.06 6.47
CA GLU A 163 -0.06 -21.35 5.16
C GLU A 163 0.92 -20.25 4.72
N PHE A 164 0.56 -18.98 4.87
CA PHE A 164 1.33 -17.86 4.30
C PHE A 164 2.20 -17.10 5.31
N GLY A 165 1.92 -17.20 6.61
CA GLY A 165 2.57 -16.39 7.64
C GLY A 165 2.28 -14.89 7.51
N GLY A 166 2.93 -14.08 8.37
CA GLY A 166 2.83 -12.62 8.35
C GLY A 166 1.56 -12.07 9.01
N GLY A 167 1.49 -10.74 9.12
CA GLY A 167 0.41 -10.00 9.76
C GLY A 167 -0.52 -9.36 8.73
N TYR A 168 -1.79 -9.23 9.08
CA TYR A 168 -2.80 -8.74 8.14
C TYR A 168 -3.79 -7.79 8.81
N ILE A 169 -4.22 -6.79 8.05
CA ILE A 169 -5.39 -5.96 8.39
C ILE A 169 -6.47 -6.22 7.35
N VAL A 170 -7.63 -6.69 7.81
CA VAL A 170 -8.82 -6.87 6.98
C VAL A 170 -9.44 -5.51 6.69
N ARG A 171 -9.57 -5.18 5.40
CA ARG A 171 -10.15 -3.91 4.91
C ARG A 171 -11.67 -4.00 4.88
N THR A 172 -12.34 -2.85 4.85
CA THR A 172 -13.81 -2.77 4.74
C THR A 172 -14.35 -3.48 3.50
N ALA A 173 -13.61 -3.45 2.38
CA ALA A 173 -14.00 -4.14 1.15
C ALA A 173 -14.07 -5.67 1.28
N ALA A 174 -13.56 -6.25 2.38
CA ALA A 174 -13.63 -7.69 2.65
C ALA A 174 -14.99 -8.11 3.23
N GLU A 175 -15.82 -7.17 3.67
CA GLU A 175 -17.14 -7.46 4.23
C GLU A 175 -18.00 -8.24 3.24
N GLY A 176 -18.60 -9.34 3.71
CA GLY A 176 -19.44 -10.23 2.89
C GLY A 176 -18.66 -11.11 1.90
N THR A 177 -17.34 -10.97 1.80
CA THR A 177 -16.55 -11.74 0.83
C THR A 177 -16.39 -13.21 1.22
N GLU A 178 -16.23 -14.04 0.20
CA GLU A 178 -15.99 -15.47 0.33
C GLU A 178 -14.54 -15.79 0.69
N SER A 179 -14.34 -16.91 1.40
CA SER A 179 -13.00 -17.29 1.90
C SER A 179 -11.93 -17.46 0.80
N TRP A 180 -12.32 -17.89 -0.40
CA TRP A 180 -11.40 -18.07 -1.51
C TRP A 180 -10.80 -16.73 -1.98
N ALA A 181 -11.57 -15.64 -1.92
CA ALA A 181 -11.13 -14.31 -2.33
C ALA A 181 -10.05 -13.79 -1.38
N LEU A 182 -10.27 -13.94 -0.07
CA LEU A 182 -9.27 -13.62 0.96
C LEU A 182 -7.99 -14.44 0.80
N ARG A 183 -8.11 -15.75 0.51
CA ARG A 183 -6.94 -16.61 0.27
C ARG A 183 -6.15 -16.15 -0.97
N ALA A 184 -6.85 -15.81 -2.05
CA ALA A 184 -6.20 -15.30 -3.27
C ALA A 184 -5.44 -14.00 -2.99
N ASP A 185 -6.03 -13.11 -2.19
CA ASP A 185 -5.42 -11.84 -1.77
C ASP A 185 -4.15 -12.07 -0.94
N MET A 186 -4.18 -13.00 0.02
CA MET A 186 -2.99 -13.40 0.80
C MET A 186 -1.90 -13.98 -0.09
N GLN A 187 -2.24 -14.87 -1.02
CA GLN A 187 -1.28 -15.48 -1.94
C GLN A 187 -0.62 -14.43 -2.85
N PHE A 188 -1.37 -13.40 -3.26
CA PHE A 188 -0.80 -12.29 -3.99
C PHE A 188 0.16 -11.48 -3.12
N LEU A 189 -0.28 -11.04 -1.95
CA LEU A 189 0.52 -10.22 -1.03
C LEU A 189 1.83 -10.92 -0.67
N GLN A 190 1.80 -12.23 -0.46
CA GLN A 190 3.00 -13.02 -0.18
C GLN A 190 3.98 -13.01 -1.36
N ARG A 191 3.52 -13.29 -2.59
CA ARG A 191 4.37 -13.24 -3.79
C ARG A 191 4.95 -11.84 -4.04
N LEU A 192 4.14 -10.81 -3.82
CA LEU A 192 4.58 -9.42 -3.95
C LEU A 192 5.66 -9.12 -2.91
N TRP A 193 5.47 -9.54 -1.67
CA TRP A 193 6.44 -9.34 -0.60
C TRP A 193 7.75 -10.07 -0.86
N GLU A 194 7.71 -11.32 -1.33
CA GLU A 194 8.90 -12.07 -1.76
C GLU A 194 9.68 -11.31 -2.84
N ALA A 195 9.00 -10.78 -3.86
CA ALA A 195 9.64 -9.97 -4.89
C ALA A 195 10.26 -8.66 -4.33
N VAL A 196 9.59 -8.03 -3.37
CA VAL A 196 10.11 -6.86 -2.66
C VAL A 196 11.34 -7.21 -1.84
N GLN A 197 11.35 -8.34 -1.13
CA GLN A 197 12.50 -8.80 -0.35
C GLN A 197 13.70 -9.13 -1.24
N ASP A 198 13.47 -9.86 -2.34
CA ASP A 198 14.52 -10.20 -3.31
C ASP A 198 15.18 -8.95 -3.90
N LYS A 199 14.37 -7.96 -4.29
CA LYS A 199 14.89 -6.69 -4.79
C LYS A 199 15.58 -5.88 -3.69
N SER A 200 15.04 -5.86 -2.48
CA SER A 200 15.65 -5.19 -1.31
C SER A 200 17.06 -5.68 -0.98
N ALA A 201 17.32 -6.98 -1.18
CA ALA A 201 18.63 -7.59 -0.94
C ALA A 201 19.70 -7.15 -1.94
N ARG A 202 19.30 -6.75 -3.16
CA ARG A 202 20.20 -6.39 -4.26
C ARG A 202 20.24 -4.89 -4.56
N ALA A 203 19.26 -4.14 -4.05
CA ALA A 203 19.12 -2.72 -4.26
C ALA A 203 20.28 -1.91 -3.66
N ARG A 204 20.69 -0.87 -4.38
CA ARG A 204 21.67 0.11 -3.90
C ARG A 204 20.99 1.17 -3.04
N THR A 205 21.74 1.85 -2.19
CA THR A 205 21.23 3.03 -1.46
C THR A 205 20.60 4.03 -2.42
N GLY A 206 19.41 4.49 -2.09
CA GLY A 206 18.61 5.43 -2.87
C GLY A 206 17.75 4.79 -3.96
N GLU A 207 17.79 3.48 -4.12
CA GLU A 207 17.03 2.79 -5.15
C GLU A 207 15.57 2.53 -4.72
N LEU A 208 14.64 2.76 -5.65
CA LEU A 208 13.22 2.42 -5.52
C LEU A 208 13.04 0.90 -5.63
N ILE A 209 12.59 0.28 -4.55
CA ILE A 209 12.33 -1.16 -4.47
C ILE A 209 10.92 -1.45 -4.99
N TYR A 210 9.92 -0.78 -4.44
CA TYR A 210 8.52 -0.96 -4.81
C TYR A 210 7.87 0.41 -5.01
N ALA A 211 7.13 0.55 -6.10
CA ALA A 211 6.25 1.68 -6.33
C ALA A 211 4.82 1.24 -6.06
N ASP A 212 4.05 2.06 -5.33
CA ASP A 212 2.62 1.79 -5.20
C ASP A 212 1.91 1.86 -6.56
N LEU A 213 0.75 1.23 -6.63
CA LEU A 213 -0.03 1.10 -7.86
C LEU A 213 -0.32 2.48 -8.49
N PRO A 214 -0.24 2.61 -9.84
CA PRO A 214 -0.76 3.78 -10.56
C PRO A 214 -2.22 4.07 -10.19
N LEU A 215 -2.64 5.34 -10.29
CA LEU A 215 -4.00 5.76 -9.93
C LEU A 215 -5.09 4.87 -10.56
N GLU A 216 -4.98 4.55 -11.84
CA GLU A 216 -5.95 3.71 -12.55
C GLU A 216 -6.11 2.32 -11.91
N LEU A 217 -5.01 1.72 -11.43
CA LEU A 217 -5.04 0.41 -10.76
C LEU A 217 -5.46 0.53 -9.29
N ARG A 218 -5.10 1.62 -8.61
CA ARG A 218 -5.56 1.88 -7.23
C ARG A 218 -7.06 2.04 -7.17
N VAL A 219 -7.66 2.75 -8.12
CA VAL A 219 -9.12 2.90 -8.14
C VAL A 219 -9.80 1.55 -8.35
N LEU A 220 -9.27 0.72 -9.25
CA LEU A 220 -9.77 -0.64 -9.46
C LEU A 220 -9.65 -1.52 -8.19
N ARG A 221 -8.60 -1.32 -7.37
CA ARG A 221 -8.41 -1.99 -6.08
C ARG A 221 -9.36 -1.46 -4.99
N ASP A 222 -9.57 -0.15 -4.92
CA ASP A 222 -10.16 0.51 -3.75
C ASP A 222 -11.66 0.82 -3.89
N PHE A 223 -12.17 1.06 -5.10
CA PHE A 223 -13.55 1.54 -5.33
C PHE A 223 -14.47 0.51 -5.97
N VAL A 224 -13.95 -0.64 -6.36
CA VAL A 224 -14.75 -1.60 -7.08
C VAL A 224 -15.53 -2.47 -6.11
N GLY A 225 -16.84 -2.25 -6.06
CA GLY A 225 -17.83 -3.08 -5.37
C GLY A 225 -18.74 -3.85 -6.33
N ASP A 226 -19.70 -4.59 -5.80
CA ASP A 226 -20.63 -5.42 -6.59
C ASP A 226 -21.52 -4.59 -7.52
N ASP A 227 -21.86 -3.36 -7.13
CA ASP A 227 -22.69 -2.39 -7.87
C ASP A 227 -21.98 -1.73 -9.08
N MET A 228 -20.69 -1.98 -9.28
CA MET A 228 -19.89 -1.38 -10.35
C MET A 228 -20.32 -1.90 -11.73
N GLU A 229 -21.02 -1.12 -12.54
CA GLU A 229 -21.50 -1.58 -13.85
C GLU A 229 -20.36 -1.62 -14.88
N LYS A 230 -19.56 -0.55 -14.98
CA LYS A 230 -18.53 -0.39 -16.02
C LYS A 230 -17.32 0.40 -15.55
N VAL A 231 -16.14 0.00 -16.06
CA VAL A 231 -14.89 0.77 -15.98
C VAL A 231 -14.47 1.11 -17.41
N ARG A 232 -14.57 2.39 -17.78
CA ARG A 232 -14.21 2.88 -19.11
C ARG A 232 -12.87 3.58 -19.07
N VAL A 233 -11.96 3.20 -19.96
CA VAL A 233 -10.66 3.86 -20.09
C VAL A 233 -10.40 4.26 -21.53
N ASP A 234 -9.90 5.47 -21.73
CA ASP A 234 -9.66 6.04 -23.07
C ASP A 234 -8.29 5.70 -23.68
N SER A 235 -7.45 4.99 -22.93
CA SER A 235 -6.14 4.50 -23.39
C SER A 235 -6.12 2.99 -23.50
N ARG A 236 -5.76 2.48 -24.68
CA ARG A 236 -5.63 1.03 -24.97
C ARG A 236 -4.59 0.37 -24.06
N GLU A 237 -3.44 1.00 -23.90
CA GLU A 237 -2.35 0.48 -23.04
C GLU A 237 -2.81 0.38 -21.59
N SER A 238 -3.49 1.41 -21.08
CA SER A 238 -4.04 1.39 -19.72
C SER A 238 -5.16 0.36 -19.57
N CYS A 239 -5.97 0.14 -20.61
CA CYS A 239 -6.98 -0.91 -20.63
C CYS A 239 -6.36 -2.30 -20.49
N GLU A 240 -5.30 -2.60 -21.23
CA GLU A 240 -4.59 -3.87 -21.13
C GLU A 240 -3.97 -4.06 -19.74
N ARG A 241 -3.37 -3.01 -19.17
CA ARG A 241 -2.83 -3.04 -17.80
C ARG A 241 -3.94 -3.31 -16.76
N LEU A 242 -5.08 -2.62 -16.88
CA LEU A 242 -6.26 -2.82 -16.02
C LEU A 242 -6.80 -4.24 -16.12
N ARG A 243 -6.93 -4.79 -17.33
CA ARG A 243 -7.39 -6.16 -17.56
C ARG A 243 -6.43 -7.19 -16.98
N SER A 244 -5.13 -7.04 -17.22
CA SER A 244 -4.12 -7.93 -16.65
C SER A 244 -4.08 -7.89 -15.12
N PHE A 245 -4.38 -6.73 -14.53
CA PHE A 245 -4.53 -6.58 -13.09
C PHE A 245 -5.82 -7.27 -12.61
N ALA A 246 -6.96 -7.01 -13.25
CA ALA A 246 -8.24 -7.61 -12.92
C ALA A 246 -8.21 -9.14 -13.02
N GLU A 247 -7.61 -9.72 -14.06
CA GLU A 247 -7.44 -11.18 -14.20
C GLU A 247 -6.78 -11.83 -12.99
N LYS A 248 -5.87 -11.11 -12.32
CA LYS A 248 -5.10 -11.61 -11.18
C LYS A 248 -5.77 -11.34 -9.84
N PHE A 249 -6.48 -10.22 -9.72
CA PHE A 249 -6.91 -9.68 -8.41
C PHE A 249 -8.41 -9.49 -8.29
N VAL A 250 -9.12 -9.32 -9.41
CA VAL A 250 -10.55 -9.05 -9.46
C VAL A 250 -11.17 -9.67 -10.74
N PRO A 251 -11.19 -11.01 -10.89
CA PRO A 251 -11.63 -11.63 -12.14
C PRO A 251 -13.07 -11.27 -12.54
N GLU A 252 -13.94 -11.04 -11.57
CA GLU A 252 -15.34 -10.64 -11.76
C GLU A 252 -15.51 -9.30 -12.49
N MET A 253 -14.48 -8.45 -12.47
CA MET A 253 -14.48 -7.14 -13.12
C MET A 253 -13.94 -7.15 -14.53
N LEU A 254 -13.31 -8.24 -14.96
CA LEU A 254 -12.67 -8.32 -16.26
C LEU A 254 -13.65 -8.03 -17.40
N ALA A 255 -14.88 -8.54 -17.28
CA ALA A 255 -15.94 -8.33 -18.25
C ALA A 255 -16.50 -6.90 -18.26
N ARG A 256 -16.27 -6.14 -17.18
CA ARG A 256 -16.77 -4.76 -17.00
C ARG A 256 -15.74 -3.69 -17.40
N ILE A 257 -14.51 -4.09 -17.74
CA ILE A 257 -13.44 -3.19 -18.19
C ILE A 257 -13.47 -3.05 -19.72
N GLU A 258 -13.73 -1.83 -20.17
CA GLU A 258 -13.91 -1.49 -21.58
C GLU A 258 -13.00 -0.33 -22.00
N HIS A 259 -12.42 -0.45 -23.19
CA HIS A 259 -11.75 0.66 -23.84
C HIS A 259 -12.80 1.56 -24.48
N TYR A 260 -12.77 2.85 -24.15
CA TYR A 260 -13.61 3.88 -24.78
C TYR A 260 -12.88 4.46 -26.00
N PRO A 261 -13.38 4.23 -27.24
CA PRO A 261 -12.71 4.69 -28.46
C PRO A 261 -13.26 6.02 -28.98
N GLY A 262 -14.11 6.72 -28.22
CA GLY A 262 -14.84 7.89 -28.73
C GLY A 262 -13.93 9.07 -29.04
N ASP A 263 -14.22 9.76 -30.13
CA ASP A 263 -13.48 10.96 -30.57
C ASP A 263 -13.69 12.17 -29.63
N ARG A 264 -14.72 12.12 -28.78
CA ARG A 264 -14.99 13.13 -27.75
C ARG A 264 -14.45 12.63 -26.41
N PRO A 265 -13.53 13.38 -25.77
CA PRO A 265 -13.01 13.04 -24.46
C PRO A 265 -14.09 13.08 -23.37
#